data_AF-A0A0S7YP36-F1
#
_entry.id   AF-A0A0S7YP36-F1
#
_cell.length_a   1.000
_cell.length_b   1.000
_cell.length_c   1.000
_cell.angle_alpha   90.00
_cell.angle_beta   90.00
_cell.angle_gamma   90.00
#
_symmetry.space_group_name_H-M   'P 1'
#
loop_
_entity.id
_entity.type
_entity.pdbx_description
1 polymer ?
#
loop_
_entity_poly.entity_id
_entity_poly.type
_entity_poly.pdbx_seq_one_letter_code
_entity_poly.pdbx_strand_id
1 'polypeptide(L)'
;MTTLAKAKEGGGEYTMPDSVPQEVLDRTRHCPRAFACLSPGGSATCKVIRANGKDVLFIDVAAPPDCPYALNWGTGAMCRCPTHFHLRGGASSGP
;
A
#
# COMPACT_ATOMS: atom_id res chain seq x y z
N MET A 1 -48.29 9.94 -16.49
CA MET A 1 -47.57 10.42 -15.28
C MET A 1 -46.36 9.53 -15.10
N THR A 2 -45.21 10.04 -15.50
CA THR A 2 -43.94 9.31 -15.63
C THR A 2 -43.26 9.25 -14.27
N THR A 3 -42.82 8.07 -13.83
CA THR A 3 -41.84 7.98 -12.73
C THR A 3 -40.65 7.16 -13.23
N LEU A 4 -39.59 7.90 -13.56
CA LEU A 4 -38.29 7.36 -13.92
C LEU A 4 -37.68 6.68 -12.70
N ALA A 5 -37.34 5.40 -12.85
CA ALA A 5 -36.59 4.65 -11.87
C ALA A 5 -35.19 5.28 -11.71
N LYS A 6 -34.89 5.59 -10.46
CA LYS A 6 -33.67 6.16 -9.90
C LYS A 6 -32.42 5.41 -10.40
N ALA A 7 -31.60 6.06 -11.21
CA ALA A 7 -30.26 5.58 -11.56
C ALA A 7 -29.38 5.59 -10.29
N LYS A 8 -28.83 4.43 -9.94
CA LYS A 8 -27.87 4.25 -8.85
C LYS A 8 -26.48 4.50 -9.43
N GLU A 9 -26.01 5.73 -9.36
CA GLU A 9 -24.62 6.06 -9.69
C GLU A 9 -23.72 5.52 -8.58
N GLY A 10 -23.23 4.30 -8.78
CA GLY A 10 -22.14 3.72 -8.01
C GLY A 10 -20.82 4.37 -8.42
N GLY A 11 -20.54 5.55 -7.88
CA GLY A 11 -19.21 6.12 -7.86
C GLY A 11 -18.42 5.46 -6.74
N GLY A 12 -17.55 4.51 -7.10
CA GLY A 12 -16.59 3.93 -6.15
C GLY A 12 -15.65 5.03 -5.67
N GLU A 13 -15.81 5.42 -4.42
CA GLU A 13 -14.91 6.33 -3.73
C GLU A 13 -13.56 5.62 -3.57
N TYR A 14 -12.60 5.96 -4.44
CA TYR A 14 -11.20 5.68 -4.19
C TYR A 14 -10.75 6.66 -3.10
N THR A 15 -10.94 6.28 -1.85
CA THR A 15 -10.33 6.98 -0.72
C THR A 15 -8.82 6.88 -0.91
N MET A 16 -8.22 7.97 -1.39
CA MET A 16 -6.78 8.18 -1.23
C MET A 16 -6.54 8.10 0.29
N PRO A 17 -5.63 7.24 0.78
CA PRO A 17 -5.33 7.18 2.20
C PRO A 17 -4.67 8.51 2.59
N ASP A 18 -5.50 9.47 2.98
CA ASP A 18 -5.16 10.90 3.03
C ASP A 18 -4.16 11.27 4.11
N SER A 19 -3.65 10.32 4.90
CA SER A 19 -2.48 10.54 5.74
C SER A 19 -1.90 9.22 6.21
N VAL A 20 -0.72 8.87 5.71
CA VAL A 20 0.16 7.94 6.43
C VAL A 20 0.63 8.68 7.69
N PRO A 21 0.33 8.18 8.91
CA PRO A 21 0.65 8.91 10.12
C PRO A 21 2.16 9.13 10.24
N GLN A 22 2.54 10.24 10.86
CA GLN A 22 3.94 10.69 10.95
C GLN A 22 4.84 9.60 11.55
N GLU A 23 4.33 8.82 12.51
CA GLU A 23 5.04 7.67 13.10
C GLU A 23 5.44 6.61 12.06
N VAL A 24 4.61 6.38 11.04
CA VAL A 24 4.87 5.41 9.96
C VAL A 24 5.90 5.98 8.99
N LEU A 25 5.85 7.29 8.73
CA LEU A 25 6.87 7.99 7.94
C LEU A 25 8.23 7.97 8.64
N ASP A 26 8.25 8.21 9.95
CA ASP A 26 9.44 8.16 10.79
C ASP A 26 10.08 6.76 10.85
N ARG A 27 9.27 5.71 10.77
CA ARG A 27 9.80 4.33 10.64
C ARG A 27 10.31 4.00 9.23
N THR A 28 9.96 4.83 8.24
CA THR A 28 10.27 4.64 6.82
C THR A 28 11.34 5.63 6.32
N ARG A 29 12.20 6.12 7.22
CA ARG A 29 13.27 7.10 6.94
C ARG A 29 14.33 6.68 5.91
N HIS A 30 14.46 5.39 5.64
CA HIS A 30 15.47 4.85 4.71
C HIS A 30 14.91 4.56 3.32
N CYS A 31 13.72 5.10 2.97
CA CYS A 31 13.13 4.84 1.66
C CYS A 31 13.93 5.57 0.57
N PRO A 32 14.62 4.86 -0.35
CA PRO A 32 15.44 5.48 -1.39
C PRO A 32 14.61 6.24 -2.43
N ARG A 33 13.29 6.02 -2.43
CA ARG A 33 12.34 6.63 -3.38
C ARG A 33 11.57 7.80 -2.76
N ALA A 34 12.01 8.34 -1.63
CA ALA A 34 11.41 9.51 -0.97
C ALA A 34 9.88 9.45 -0.89
N PHE A 35 9.34 8.30 -0.47
CA PHE A 35 7.90 8.07 -0.38
C PHE A 35 7.10 8.21 -1.69
N ALA A 36 7.71 7.95 -2.85
CA ALA A 36 7.03 7.99 -4.17
C ALA A 36 5.73 7.16 -4.26
N CYS A 37 5.53 6.17 -3.38
CA CYS A 37 4.27 5.44 -3.27
C CYS A 37 3.09 6.29 -2.74
N LEU A 38 3.36 7.44 -2.12
CA LEU A 38 2.38 8.41 -1.64
C LEU A 38 2.04 9.47 -2.69
N SER A 39 2.80 9.56 -3.79
CA SER A 39 2.51 10.52 -4.84
C SER A 39 1.18 10.17 -5.53
N PRO A 40 0.37 11.18 -5.91
CA PRO A 40 -0.87 10.97 -6.63
C PRO A 40 -0.58 10.20 -7.93
N GLY A 41 -1.22 9.04 -8.10
CA GLY A 41 -0.96 8.10 -9.19
C GLY A 41 -0.20 6.83 -8.80
N GLY A 42 0.34 6.73 -7.56
CA GLY A 42 0.75 5.47 -6.92
C GLY A 42 1.72 4.58 -7.72
N SER A 43 2.45 5.16 -8.67
CA SER A 43 3.07 4.43 -9.79
C SER A 43 4.25 3.54 -9.41
N ALA A 44 4.70 3.61 -8.15
CA ALA A 44 5.91 2.94 -7.67
C ALA A 44 5.65 1.91 -6.55
N THR A 45 4.47 1.30 -6.45
CA THR A 45 4.24 0.24 -5.44
C THR A 45 4.66 -1.14 -5.95
N CYS A 46 5.38 -1.89 -5.13
CA CYS A 46 5.64 -3.30 -5.41
C CYS A 46 4.30 -4.05 -5.44
N LYS A 47 4.09 -4.94 -6.40
CA LYS A 47 2.84 -5.70 -6.51
C LYS A 47 2.72 -6.64 -5.30
N VAL A 48 1.76 -6.38 -4.42
CA VAL A 48 1.49 -7.23 -3.24
C VAL A 48 0.68 -8.46 -3.67
N ILE A 49 1.17 -9.65 -3.35
CA ILE A 49 0.42 -10.91 -3.49
C ILE A 49 -0.43 -11.14 -2.25
N ARG A 50 0.15 -10.92 -1.06
CA ARG A 50 -0.49 -11.24 0.22
C ARG A 50 0.09 -10.39 1.34
N ALA A 51 -0.67 -10.11 2.39
CA ALA A 51 -0.15 -9.59 3.66
C ALA A 51 -0.12 -10.70 4.73
N ASN A 52 0.87 -10.67 5.62
CA ASN A 52 0.91 -11.57 6.78
C ASN A 52 -0.06 -11.13 7.91
N GLY A 53 -0.70 -9.97 7.76
CA GLY A 53 -1.64 -9.39 8.73
C GLY A 53 -0.99 -8.72 9.94
N LYS A 54 0.35 -8.61 10.00
CA LYS A 54 1.08 -7.93 11.08
C LYS A 54 1.86 -6.72 10.57
N ASP A 55 2.85 -6.98 9.71
CA ASP A 55 3.85 -5.98 9.32
C ASP A 55 4.62 -6.34 8.03
N VAL A 56 4.29 -7.46 7.39
CA VAL A 56 5.00 -7.98 6.21
C VAL A 56 4.04 -8.19 5.05
N LEU A 57 4.44 -7.66 3.88
CA LEU A 57 3.77 -7.88 2.61
C LEU A 57 4.60 -8.86 1.78
N PHE A 58 3.99 -9.91 1.25
CA PHE A 58 4.55 -10.74 0.20
C PHE A 58 4.31 -10.05 -1.15
N ILE A 59 5.35 -9.87 -1.94
CA ILE A 59 5.31 -9.19 -3.24
C ILE A 59 5.69 -10.14 -4.38
N ASP A 60 5.05 -9.94 -5.53
CA ASP A 60 5.09 -10.82 -6.72
C ASP A 60 6.34 -10.63 -7.59
N VAL A 61 7.09 -9.59 -7.29
CA VAL A 61 8.27 -9.20 -8.05
C VAL A 61 9.44 -9.07 -7.11
N ALA A 62 10.63 -9.36 -7.62
CA ALA A 62 11.85 -8.92 -6.98
C ALA A 62 11.72 -7.42 -6.72
N ALA A 63 11.84 -7.02 -5.45
CA ALA A 63 11.86 -5.61 -5.12
C ALA A 63 13.02 -4.93 -5.85
N PRO A 64 12.99 -3.60 -6.00
CA PRO A 64 14.17 -2.86 -6.42
C PRO A 64 15.36 -3.29 -5.55
N PRO A 65 16.53 -3.59 -6.14
CA PRO A 65 17.68 -4.11 -5.39
C PRO A 65 18.11 -3.16 -4.27
N ASP A 66 17.84 -1.87 -4.43
CA ASP A 66 18.21 -0.82 -3.48
C ASP A 66 17.16 -0.56 -2.38
N CYS A 67 16.07 -1.34 -2.31
CA CYS A 67 15.06 -1.15 -1.29
C CYS A 67 15.45 -1.85 0.03
N PRO A 68 15.82 -1.12 1.10
CA PRO A 68 16.25 -1.74 2.36
C PRO A 68 15.10 -2.43 3.10
N TYR A 69 13.87 -2.12 2.73
CA TYR A 69 12.67 -2.74 3.29
C TYR A 69 12.27 -4.03 2.57
N ALA A 70 12.97 -4.40 1.49
CA ALA A 70 12.71 -5.63 0.78
C ALA A 70 13.67 -6.74 1.21
N LEU A 71 13.14 -7.96 1.26
CA LEU A 71 13.89 -9.17 1.55
C LEU A 71 13.52 -10.20 0.49
N ASN A 72 14.45 -10.45 -0.43
CA ASN A 72 14.27 -11.43 -1.49
C ASN A 72 14.43 -12.84 -0.90
N TRP A 73 13.51 -13.75 -1.22
CA TRP A 73 13.53 -15.15 -0.77
C TRP A 73 13.14 -16.08 -1.92
N GLY A 74 14.12 -16.81 -2.48
CA GLY A 74 13.89 -17.68 -3.63
C GLY A 74 13.35 -16.91 -4.82
N THR A 75 12.16 -17.30 -5.30
CA THR A 75 11.46 -16.65 -6.42
C THR A 75 10.51 -15.52 -6.00
N GLY A 76 10.33 -15.29 -4.70
CA GLY A 76 9.46 -14.24 -4.17
C GLY A 76 10.24 -13.19 -3.39
N ALA A 77 9.56 -12.12 -2.98
CA ALA A 77 10.13 -11.15 -2.05
C ALA A 77 9.12 -10.76 -0.98
N MET A 78 9.65 -10.40 0.18
CA MET A 78 8.90 -9.83 1.29
C MET A 78 9.24 -8.35 1.40
N CYS A 79 8.25 -7.53 1.69
CA CYS A 79 8.36 -6.09 1.89
C CYS A 79 7.89 -5.78 3.31
N ARG A 80 8.80 -5.19 4.09
CA ARG A 80 8.58 -4.72 5.46
C ARG A 80 8.47 -3.19 5.53
N CYS A 81 8.16 -2.55 4.40
CA CYS A 81 8.04 -1.10 4.33
C CYS A 81 6.80 -0.67 5.14
N PRO A 82 6.95 0.07 6.25
CA PRO A 82 5.84 0.45 7.11
C PRO A 82 4.81 1.29 6.34
N THR A 83 5.26 2.24 5.52
CA THR A 83 4.38 3.02 4.65
C THR A 83 3.61 2.13 3.67
N HIS A 84 4.28 1.19 3.00
CA HIS A 84 3.61 0.32 2.03
C HIS A 84 2.60 -0.62 2.70
N PHE A 85 2.94 -1.14 3.89
CA PHE A 85 2.04 -1.93 4.71
C PHE A 85 0.83 -1.12 5.16
N HIS A 86 1.01 0.13 5.59
CA HIS A 86 -0.11 1.00 5.94
C HIS A 86 -1.06 1.22 4.75
N LEU A 87 -0.51 1.37 3.54
CA LEU A 87 -1.29 1.57 2.32
C LEU A 87 -1.99 0.31 1.78
N ARG A 88 -1.37 -0.87 1.92
CA ARG A 88 -1.79 -2.11 1.22
C ARG A 88 -2.04 -3.32 2.12
N GLY A 89 -1.54 -3.29 3.35
CA GLY A 89 -1.64 -4.37 4.33
C GLY A 89 -3.01 -4.50 4.96
N GLY A 90 -3.85 -3.47 4.85
CA GLY A 90 -5.22 -3.47 5.37
C GLY A 90 -5.25 -3.39 6.89
N ALA A 91 -6.00 -2.40 7.38
CA ALA A 91 -6.31 -2.16 8.77
C ALA A 91 -6.42 -3.43 9.64
N SER A 92 -5.52 -3.55 10.62
CA SER A 92 -5.95 -3.96 11.94
C SER A 92 -5.87 -2.72 12.82
N SER A 93 -6.98 -1.98 12.86
CA SER A 93 -7.37 -1.20 14.03
C SER A 93 -7.07 -2.06 15.26
N GLY A 94 -6.15 -1.62 16.13
CA GLY A 94 -5.98 -2.27 17.43
C GLY A 94 -7.10 -1.88 18.40
N PRO A 95 -6.94 -2.21 19.68
CA PRO A 95 -6.68 -3.54 20.26
C PRO A 95 -7.92 -4.46 20.28
#